data_AF-A0AA37GZT3-F1
#
_entry.id   AF-A0AA37GZT3-F1
#
_cell.length_a   1.000
_cell.length_b   1.000
_cell.length_c   1.000
_cell.angle_alpha   90.00
_cell.angle_beta   90.00
_cell.angle_gamma   90.00
#
_symmetry.space_group_name_H-M   'P 1'
#
loop_
_entity.id
_entity.type
_entity.pdbx_description
1 polymer ?
#
loop_
_entity_poly.entity_id
_entity_poly.type
_entity_poly.pdbx_seq_one_letter_code
_entity_poly.pdbx_strand_id
1 'polypeptide(L)'
;MGWKDHLKRLKNEFEQLVAEPGSQTSQQSQAPPSQQQYQQYAPPPSQQELIGGQPGHIYWQPQFRPDVPVTQEWDAKIGNGPDGWGNQELQHYTAEQQNVFYTSDGKLVLRATANSSCPNPEQKYTSARLVSRQTLARDQGVLTAVILSPCAEGIWPAFWLLPKEPFAWPTDGEVDIAETWNGDCENHSCLHWGQHHEPDKHRVLGTKIPDMQYRPVR
;
A
#
# COMPACT_ATOMS: atom_id res chain seq x y z
N MET A 1 38.89 20.45 -34.21
CA MET A 1 38.40 19.14 -34.68
C MET A 1 36.90 19.23 -34.81
N GLY A 2 36.37 18.89 -35.98
CA GLY A 2 35.01 19.28 -36.38
C GLY A 2 33.95 18.32 -35.86
N TRP A 3 32.72 18.80 -35.67
CA TRP A 3 31.55 17.98 -35.31
C TRP A 3 31.35 16.70 -36.15
N LYS A 4 31.88 16.67 -37.38
CA LYS A 4 31.89 15.50 -38.27
C LYS A 4 32.78 14.37 -37.75
N ASP A 5 33.87 14.71 -37.06
CA ASP A 5 34.79 13.74 -36.45
C ASP A 5 34.15 13.10 -35.21
N HIS A 6 33.35 13.88 -34.46
CA HIS A 6 32.61 13.40 -33.31
C HIS A 6 31.48 12.43 -33.70
N LEU A 7 30.72 12.78 -34.75
CA LEU A 7 29.66 11.90 -35.28
C LEU A 7 30.22 10.62 -35.91
N LYS A 8 31.39 10.69 -36.57
CA LYS A 8 32.08 9.49 -37.04
C LYS A 8 32.53 8.58 -35.90
N ARG A 9 32.99 9.16 -34.79
CA ARG A 9 33.41 8.38 -33.62
C ARG A 9 32.22 7.65 -32.99
N LEU A 10 31.10 8.34 -32.78
CA LEU A 10 29.88 7.75 -32.24
C LEU A 10 29.30 6.66 -33.14
N LYS A 11 29.35 6.85 -34.46
CA LYS A 11 28.89 5.85 -35.41
C LYS A 11 29.78 4.60 -35.40
N ASN A 12 31.11 4.76 -35.32
CA ASN A 12 32.03 3.64 -35.22
C ASN A 12 31.90 2.89 -33.87
N GLU A 13 31.67 3.61 -32.76
CA GLU A 13 31.41 3.02 -31.44
C GLU A 13 30.09 2.21 -31.46
N PHE A 14 29.06 2.71 -32.13
CA PHE A 14 27.78 1.99 -32.29
C PHE A 14 27.89 0.77 -33.21
N GLU A 15 28.63 0.86 -34.31
CA GLU A 15 28.85 -0.26 -35.22
C GLU A 15 29.71 -1.37 -34.57
N GLN A 16 30.65 -1.02 -33.68
CA GLN A 16 31.39 -2.00 -32.88
C GLN A 16 30.52 -2.73 -31.83
N LEU A 17 29.52 -2.05 -31.26
CA LEU A 17 28.56 -2.65 -30.33
C LEU A 17 27.59 -3.64 -31.01
N VAL A 18 27.38 -3.50 -32.32
CA VAL A 18 26.43 -4.33 -33.08
C VAL A 18 27.12 -5.50 -33.81
N ALA A 19 28.46 -5.51 -33.91
CA ALA A 19 29.18 -6.40 -34.84
C ALA A 19 29.84 -7.66 -34.24
N GLU A 20 29.67 -8.02 -32.96
CA GLU A 20 30.26 -9.27 -32.44
C GLU A 20 29.24 -10.41 -32.25
N PRO A 21 29.40 -11.56 -32.94
CA PRO A 21 28.80 -12.82 -32.56
C PRO A 21 29.74 -13.61 -31.63
N GLY A 22 29.37 -13.69 -30.35
CA GLY A 22 29.66 -14.82 -29.45
C GLY A 22 31.10 -15.08 -29.00
N SER A 23 31.37 -14.84 -27.71
CA SER A 23 32.22 -15.74 -26.91
C SER A 23 31.61 -15.95 -25.53
N GLN A 24 31.54 -17.23 -25.13
CA GLN A 24 30.84 -17.74 -23.97
C GLN A 24 31.56 -17.36 -22.68
N THR A 25 30.84 -16.77 -21.73
CA THR A 25 31.11 -16.95 -20.30
C THR A 25 29.98 -17.80 -19.73
N SER A 26 30.31 -19.02 -19.32
CA SER A 26 29.38 -19.93 -18.64
C SER A 26 29.06 -19.40 -17.25
N GLN A 27 28.05 -18.55 -17.13
CA GLN A 27 27.26 -18.48 -15.91
C GLN A 27 26.19 -19.56 -16.03
N GLN A 28 26.24 -20.56 -15.16
CA GLN A 28 25.11 -21.44 -14.93
C GLN A 28 23.92 -20.56 -14.54
N SER A 29 23.04 -20.30 -15.50
CA SER A 29 21.67 -19.90 -15.21
C SER A 29 21.04 -21.07 -14.47
N GLN A 30 20.96 -20.97 -13.15
CA GLN A 30 19.99 -21.77 -12.44
C GLN A 30 18.63 -21.33 -12.99
N ALA A 31 17.94 -22.27 -13.63
CA ALA A 31 16.54 -22.09 -13.97
C ALA A 31 15.80 -21.64 -12.70
N PRO A 32 14.81 -20.73 -12.80
CA PRO A 32 13.93 -20.47 -11.67
C PRO A 32 13.39 -21.83 -11.19
N PRO A 33 13.34 -22.09 -9.88
CA PRO A 33 12.85 -23.37 -9.38
C PRO A 33 11.49 -23.63 -10.02
N SER A 34 11.37 -24.81 -10.64
CA SER A 34 10.14 -25.27 -11.28
C SER A 34 8.97 -25.06 -10.32
N GLN A 35 7.84 -24.56 -10.85
CA GLN A 35 6.55 -24.35 -10.19
C GLN A 35 5.91 -25.62 -9.56
N GLN A 36 6.68 -26.67 -9.32
CA GLN A 36 6.24 -27.94 -8.76
C GLN A 36 6.58 -28.11 -7.27
N GLN A 37 7.11 -27.08 -6.61
CA GLN A 37 7.32 -27.07 -5.15
C GLN A 37 6.34 -26.20 -4.36
N TYR A 38 5.21 -25.78 -4.96
CA TYR A 38 4.06 -25.31 -4.19
C TYR A 38 3.43 -26.51 -3.46
N GLN A 39 4.04 -26.91 -2.36
CA GLN A 39 3.35 -27.70 -1.36
C GLN A 39 2.09 -26.94 -0.99
N GLN A 40 0.97 -27.67 -1.06
CA GLN A 40 -0.37 -27.27 -0.67
C GLN A 40 -0.33 -26.21 0.42
N TYR A 41 -0.75 -24.99 0.09
CA TYR A 41 -1.13 -24.06 1.13
C TYR A 41 -2.15 -24.77 1.99
N ALA A 42 -1.82 -24.94 3.27
CA ALA A 42 -2.81 -25.37 4.24
C ALA A 42 -4.03 -24.44 4.07
N PRO A 43 -5.27 -24.97 4.15
CA PRO A 43 -6.43 -24.11 4.21
C PRO A 43 -6.17 -23.04 5.28
N PRO A 44 -6.67 -21.81 5.10
CA PRO A 44 -6.58 -20.79 6.14
C PRO A 44 -6.99 -21.47 7.45
N PRO A 45 -6.18 -21.34 8.53
CA PRO A 45 -6.45 -22.04 9.77
C PRO A 45 -7.93 -21.82 10.08
N SER A 46 -8.68 -22.93 10.19
CA SER A 46 -10.08 -22.88 10.61
C SER A 46 -10.13 -21.94 11.78
N GLN A 47 -10.97 -20.89 11.73
CA GLN A 47 -11.09 -19.85 12.77
C GLN A 47 -10.90 -20.50 14.12
N GLN A 48 -9.66 -20.50 14.61
CA GLN A 48 -9.40 -21.00 15.92
C GLN A 48 -10.08 -19.92 16.74
N GLU A 49 -11.19 -20.26 17.38
CA GLU A 49 -11.70 -19.47 18.49
C GLU A 49 -10.46 -19.06 19.26
N LEU A 50 -10.13 -17.76 19.22
CA LEU A 50 -8.91 -17.22 19.76
C LEU A 50 -8.78 -17.82 21.16
N ILE A 51 -7.89 -18.81 21.30
CA ILE A 51 -7.86 -19.65 22.48
C ILE A 51 -7.58 -18.73 23.64
N GLY A 52 -8.61 -18.49 24.46
CA GLY A 52 -8.51 -18.12 25.86
C GLY A 52 -7.50 -17.03 26.21
N GLY A 53 -7.42 -15.95 25.43
CA GLY A 53 -6.87 -14.70 25.96
C GLY A 53 -7.87 -14.20 27.00
N GLN A 54 -7.54 -14.28 28.29
CA GLN A 54 -8.19 -13.47 29.33
C GLN A 54 -8.45 -12.08 28.74
N PRO A 55 -9.65 -11.47 28.82
CA PRO A 55 -9.96 -10.23 28.12
C PRO A 55 -8.85 -9.23 28.41
N GLY A 56 -7.96 -9.11 27.42
CA GLY A 56 -6.69 -8.45 27.59
C GLY A 56 -7.01 -7.01 27.90
N HIS A 57 -6.28 -6.39 28.81
CA HIS A 57 -6.38 -4.96 29.03
C HIS A 57 -6.23 -4.25 27.68
N ILE A 58 -7.32 -3.70 27.15
CA ILE A 58 -7.34 -2.96 25.88
C ILE A 58 -6.40 -1.78 26.08
N TYR A 59 -5.27 -1.81 25.37
CA TYR A 59 -4.31 -0.71 25.44
C TYR A 59 -4.91 0.58 24.89
N TRP A 60 -5.61 0.46 23.76
CA TRP A 60 -6.31 1.57 23.13
C TRP A 60 -7.41 1.05 22.19
N GLN A 61 -8.50 1.81 22.09
CA GLN A 61 -9.58 1.60 21.13
C GLN A 61 -10.13 2.97 20.73
N PRO A 62 -10.34 3.24 19.43
CA PRO A 62 -10.95 4.49 18.99
C PRO A 62 -12.44 4.51 19.33
N GLN A 63 -12.96 5.71 19.59
CA GLN A 63 -14.34 5.90 20.06
C GLN A 63 -15.36 5.90 18.93
N PHE A 64 -14.97 6.36 17.72
CA PHE A 64 -15.82 6.43 16.53
C PHE A 64 -17.20 7.08 16.75
N ARG A 65 -17.27 8.14 17.56
CA ARG A 65 -18.55 8.80 17.86
C ARG A 65 -18.78 10.06 17.02
N PRO A 66 -19.97 10.26 16.43
CA PRO A 66 -20.30 11.45 15.65
C PRO A 66 -20.19 12.80 16.38
N ASP A 67 -20.31 12.81 17.72
CA ASP A 67 -20.15 14.01 18.55
C ASP A 67 -18.68 14.39 18.79
N VAL A 68 -17.75 13.52 18.40
CA VAL A 68 -16.31 13.71 18.57
C VAL A 68 -15.69 14.10 17.21
N PRO A 69 -14.90 15.18 17.14
CA PRO A 69 -14.13 15.47 15.94
C PRO A 69 -13.17 14.31 15.62
N VAL A 70 -13.10 13.90 14.36
CA VAL A 70 -12.10 12.91 13.89
C VAL A 70 -10.68 13.37 14.25
N THR A 71 -10.45 14.68 14.23
CA THR A 71 -9.22 15.35 14.64
C THR A 71 -8.95 15.31 16.15
N GLN A 72 -9.68 14.54 16.94
CA GLN A 72 -9.29 14.21 18.31
C GLN A 72 -8.40 12.95 18.35
N GLU A 73 -8.67 11.97 17.48
CA GLU A 73 -8.00 10.67 17.48
C GLU A 73 -7.02 10.50 16.31
N TRP A 74 -7.19 11.29 15.25
CA TRP A 74 -6.47 11.15 14.00
C TRP A 74 -5.89 12.48 13.49
N ASP A 75 -4.69 12.43 12.94
CA ASP A 75 -4.11 13.49 12.12
C ASP A 75 -4.37 13.19 10.64
N ALA A 76 -4.91 14.16 9.91
CA ALA A 76 -5.13 14.04 8.47
C ALA A 76 -3.89 14.49 7.69
N LYS A 77 -3.42 13.66 6.77
CA LYS A 77 -2.45 14.09 5.74
C LYS A 77 -3.24 14.75 4.60
N ILE A 78 -2.81 15.92 4.16
CA ILE A 78 -3.55 16.78 3.21
C ILE A 78 -2.78 16.91 1.90
N GLY A 79 -3.50 16.99 0.80
CA GLY A 79 -2.92 17.17 -0.54
C GLY A 79 -2.53 15.87 -1.23
N ASN A 80 -1.75 16.02 -2.30
CA ASN A 80 -1.28 14.93 -3.14
C ASN A 80 0.18 14.50 -2.83
N GLY A 81 0.80 15.12 -1.81
CA GLY A 81 2.18 14.82 -1.42
C GLY A 81 3.20 15.05 -2.55
N PRO A 82 4.50 14.83 -2.29
CA PRO A 82 5.50 14.75 -3.35
C PRO A 82 5.23 13.54 -4.25
N ASP A 83 5.24 13.74 -5.57
CA ASP A 83 5.10 12.70 -6.61
C ASP A 83 3.90 11.75 -6.41
N GLY A 84 2.75 12.26 -5.94
CA GLY A 84 1.58 11.42 -5.67
C GLY A 84 1.85 10.45 -4.52
N TRP A 85 2.38 10.96 -3.41
CA TRP A 85 2.84 10.20 -2.25
C TRP A 85 3.88 9.12 -2.57
N GLY A 86 4.69 9.32 -3.62
CA GLY A 86 5.72 8.39 -4.09
C GLY A 86 5.20 7.28 -5.01
N ASN A 87 3.89 7.18 -5.19
CA ASN A 87 3.23 6.12 -5.97
C ASN A 87 2.43 6.66 -7.16
N GLN A 88 2.62 7.93 -7.54
CA GLN A 88 1.84 8.59 -8.60
C GLN A 88 0.32 8.54 -8.33
N GLU A 89 -0.06 8.55 -7.04
CA GLU A 89 -1.45 8.62 -6.60
C GLU A 89 -2.14 9.89 -7.16
N LEU A 90 -3.40 9.77 -7.58
CA LEU A 90 -4.14 10.86 -8.24
C LEU A 90 -4.94 11.73 -7.28
N GLN A 91 -5.23 11.22 -6.09
CA GLN A 91 -6.13 11.84 -5.13
C GLN A 91 -5.47 12.99 -4.39
N HIS A 92 -6.26 14.02 -4.13
CA HIS A 92 -5.96 15.04 -3.14
C HIS A 92 -6.62 14.64 -1.81
N TYR A 93 -5.83 14.33 -0.78
CA TYR A 93 -6.39 14.02 0.53
C TYR A 93 -6.92 15.28 1.21
N THR A 94 -8.09 15.18 1.85
CA THR A 94 -8.71 16.26 2.61
C THR A 94 -9.11 15.79 4.00
N ALA A 95 -9.41 16.75 4.89
CA ALA A 95 -10.07 16.51 6.18
C ALA A 95 -11.56 16.92 6.15
N GLU A 96 -12.14 17.08 4.95
CA GLU A 96 -13.52 17.54 4.80
C GLU A 96 -14.50 16.43 5.16
N GLN A 97 -15.67 16.82 5.69
CA GLN A 97 -16.70 15.87 6.13
C GLN A 97 -17.21 14.95 5.01
N GLN A 98 -17.05 15.34 3.75
CA GLN A 98 -17.38 14.49 2.60
C GLN A 98 -16.41 13.31 2.43
N ASN A 99 -15.17 13.44 2.89
CA ASN A 99 -14.12 12.42 2.76
C ASN A 99 -13.85 11.69 4.08
N VAL A 100 -14.09 12.31 5.23
CA VAL A 100 -13.84 11.69 6.53
C VAL A 100 -14.87 12.07 7.58
N PHE A 101 -15.51 11.07 8.19
CA PHE A 101 -16.54 11.28 9.20
C PHE A 101 -16.82 10.01 10.02
N TYR A 102 -17.47 10.19 11.16
CA TYR A 102 -18.05 9.10 11.94
C TYR A 102 -19.54 8.93 11.61
N THR A 103 -19.99 7.69 11.47
CA THR A 103 -21.41 7.36 11.28
C THR A 103 -22.14 7.23 12.62
N SER A 104 -23.46 7.39 12.60
CA SER A 104 -24.30 7.25 13.81
C SER A 104 -24.26 5.87 14.45
N ASP A 105 -23.88 4.83 13.69
CA ASP A 105 -23.70 3.46 14.16
C ASP A 105 -22.25 3.11 14.54
N GLY A 106 -21.40 4.12 14.75
CA GLY A 106 -20.09 3.94 15.40
C GLY A 106 -18.97 3.47 14.47
N LYS A 107 -18.95 3.92 13.20
CA LYS A 107 -17.91 3.59 12.24
C LYS A 107 -17.14 4.83 11.80
N LEU A 108 -15.85 4.69 11.58
CA LEU A 108 -15.04 5.64 10.83
C LEU A 108 -15.17 5.35 9.33
N VAL A 109 -15.54 6.37 8.55
CA VAL A 109 -15.62 6.30 7.10
C VAL A 109 -14.55 7.19 6.49
N LEU A 110 -13.72 6.60 5.64
CA LEU A 110 -12.85 7.30 4.69
C LEU A 110 -13.47 7.10 3.31
N ARG A 111 -13.96 8.18 2.71
CA ARG A 111 -14.66 8.16 1.43
C ARG A 111 -13.78 8.75 0.34
N ALA A 112 -13.49 7.94 -0.67
CA ALA A 112 -12.97 8.42 -1.95
C ALA A 112 -14.14 8.95 -2.81
N THR A 113 -13.95 10.10 -3.46
CA THR A 113 -14.92 10.65 -4.41
C THR A 113 -14.22 10.95 -5.73
N ALA A 114 -14.90 10.64 -6.84
CA ALA A 114 -14.45 10.93 -8.18
C ALA A 114 -15.43 11.88 -8.87
N ASN A 115 -14.92 13.02 -9.32
CA ASN A 115 -15.64 14.00 -10.11
C ASN A 115 -14.79 14.36 -11.34
N SER A 116 -14.78 13.46 -12.33
CA SER A 116 -13.95 13.58 -13.53
C SER A 116 -14.23 14.86 -14.34
N SER A 117 -15.43 15.41 -14.23
CA SER A 117 -15.85 16.66 -14.86
C SER A 117 -15.37 17.93 -14.13
N CYS A 118 -14.77 17.80 -12.94
CA CYS A 118 -14.30 18.96 -12.19
C CYS A 118 -13.14 19.64 -12.92
N PRO A 119 -13.21 20.97 -13.18
CA PRO A 119 -12.12 21.68 -13.82
C PRO A 119 -10.90 21.83 -12.91
N ASN A 120 -11.10 21.82 -11.59
CA ASN A 120 -10.01 21.83 -10.63
C ASN A 120 -9.40 20.42 -10.53
N PRO A 121 -8.14 20.20 -10.93
CA PRO A 121 -7.50 18.88 -10.87
C PRO A 121 -7.46 18.31 -9.44
N GLU A 122 -7.34 19.14 -8.41
CA GLU A 122 -7.30 18.72 -7.01
C GLU A 122 -8.66 18.22 -6.49
N GLN A 123 -9.74 18.52 -7.20
CA GLN A 123 -11.09 18.08 -6.84
C GLN A 123 -11.62 16.98 -7.75
N LYS A 124 -10.81 16.51 -8.73
CA LYS A 124 -11.19 15.37 -9.59
C LYS A 124 -11.25 14.09 -8.81
N TYR A 125 -10.30 13.89 -7.90
CA TYR A 125 -10.26 12.76 -6.99
C TYR A 125 -9.92 13.27 -5.60
N THR A 126 -10.85 13.10 -4.66
CA THR A 126 -10.60 13.43 -3.25
C THR A 126 -10.75 12.20 -2.40
N SER A 127 -9.97 12.11 -1.33
CA SER A 127 -10.07 11.01 -0.36
C SER A 127 -9.59 11.49 1.01
N ALA A 128 -9.41 10.57 1.95
CA ALA A 128 -8.81 10.85 3.26
C ALA A 128 -7.64 9.90 3.53
N ARG A 129 -6.58 10.43 4.17
CA ARG A 129 -5.45 9.66 4.71
C ARG A 129 -5.25 10.09 6.15
N LEU A 130 -5.46 9.15 7.08
CA LEU A 130 -5.40 9.40 8.51
C LEU A 130 -4.21 8.66 9.14
N VAL A 131 -3.63 9.28 10.16
CA VAL A 131 -2.62 8.69 11.05
C VAL A 131 -3.16 8.77 12.47
N SER A 132 -3.09 7.70 13.24
CA SER A 132 -3.54 7.75 14.65
C SER A 132 -2.62 8.65 15.47
N ARG A 133 -3.21 9.47 16.34
CA ARG A 133 -2.43 10.19 17.36
C ARG A 133 -1.88 9.26 18.42
N GLN A 134 -2.67 8.25 18.78
CA GLN A 134 -2.19 7.20 19.66
C GLN A 134 -1.21 6.31 18.89
N THR A 135 0.02 6.22 19.40
CA THR A 135 1.02 5.29 18.90
C THR A 135 0.93 3.96 19.63
N LEU A 136 1.26 2.85 18.96
CA LEU A 136 1.35 1.54 19.61
C LEU A 136 2.39 1.53 20.73
N ALA A 137 3.51 2.25 20.54
CA ALA A 137 4.60 2.44 21.52
C ALA A 137 5.06 1.14 22.20
N ARG A 138 4.96 0.02 21.47
CA ARG A 138 5.24 -1.34 21.94
C ARG A 138 5.80 -2.13 20.76
N ASP A 139 6.73 -3.02 21.08
CA ASP A 139 7.38 -3.95 20.14
C ASP A 139 6.53 -5.20 19.86
N GLN A 140 5.58 -5.50 20.76
CA GLN A 140 4.70 -6.66 20.65
C GLN A 140 3.27 -6.32 21.08
N GLY A 141 2.30 -6.97 20.43
CA GLY A 141 0.89 -6.83 20.76
C GLY A 141 -0.02 -7.47 19.73
N VAL A 142 -1.32 -7.31 19.94
CA VAL A 142 -2.35 -7.70 18.99
C VAL A 142 -3.08 -6.44 18.56
N LEU A 143 -3.10 -6.19 17.26
CA LEU A 143 -3.95 -5.19 16.63
C LEU A 143 -5.07 -5.93 15.90
N THR A 144 -6.31 -5.50 16.15
CA THR A 144 -7.48 -6.02 15.44
C THR A 144 -8.26 -4.86 14.83
N ALA A 145 -8.57 -4.97 13.55
CA ALA A 145 -9.41 -4.03 12.82
C ALA A 145 -10.46 -4.82 12.03
N VAL A 146 -11.69 -4.28 11.99
CA VAL A 146 -12.75 -4.79 11.11
C VAL A 146 -12.96 -3.76 10.01
N ILE A 147 -12.61 -4.12 8.79
CA ILE A 147 -12.56 -3.21 7.65
C ILE A 147 -13.54 -3.69 6.58
N LEU A 148 -14.42 -2.78 6.14
CA LEU A 148 -15.19 -2.96 4.93
C LEU A 148 -14.49 -2.21 3.80
N SER A 149 -13.72 -2.94 2.99
CA SER A 149 -12.95 -2.36 1.89
C SER A 149 -13.83 -2.12 0.65
N PRO A 150 -13.70 -0.99 -0.06
CA PRO A 150 -14.37 -0.77 -1.33
C PRO A 150 -13.76 -1.63 -2.45
N CYS A 151 -14.55 -1.93 -3.49
CA CYS A 151 -14.15 -2.73 -4.64
C CYS A 151 -14.53 -2.00 -5.94
N ALA A 152 -13.57 -1.33 -6.58
CA ALA A 152 -13.79 -0.59 -7.82
C ALA A 152 -12.47 -0.41 -8.59
N GLU A 153 -12.55 -0.22 -9.91
CA GLU A 153 -11.39 0.13 -10.72
C GLU A 153 -10.75 1.44 -10.22
N GLY A 154 -9.42 1.48 -10.19
CA GLY A 154 -8.61 2.63 -9.78
C GLY A 154 -8.56 2.89 -8.27
N ILE A 155 -9.30 2.16 -7.43
CA ILE A 155 -9.26 2.34 -5.98
C ILE A 155 -8.15 1.50 -5.33
N TRP A 156 -7.48 2.09 -4.33
CA TRP A 156 -6.44 1.45 -3.52
C TRP A 156 -6.66 1.80 -2.03
N PRO A 157 -7.59 1.11 -1.35
CA PRO A 157 -7.74 1.23 0.09
C PRO A 157 -6.58 0.50 0.78
N ALA A 158 -6.03 1.11 1.82
CA ALA A 158 -4.92 0.58 2.59
C ALA A 158 -5.14 0.78 4.11
N PHE A 159 -4.74 -0.20 4.90
CA PHE A 159 -4.61 -0.13 6.34
C PHE A 159 -3.26 -0.74 6.75
N TRP A 160 -2.39 0.10 7.28
CA TRP A 160 -0.96 -0.18 7.37
C TRP A 160 -0.33 0.57 8.55
N LEU A 161 0.89 0.20 8.89
CA LEU A 161 1.65 0.75 10.01
C LEU A 161 3.00 1.31 9.54
N LEU A 162 3.37 2.43 10.13
CA LEU A 162 4.69 3.05 10.02
C LEU A 162 5.31 3.27 11.41
N PRO A 163 6.64 3.39 11.48
CA PRO A 163 7.33 3.90 12.65
C PRO A 163 6.84 5.31 13.00
N LYS A 164 6.97 5.69 14.28
CA LYS A 164 6.68 7.06 14.70
C LYS A 164 7.70 8.02 14.06
N GLU A 165 7.21 9.11 13.48
CA GLU A 165 8.07 10.16 12.93
C GLU A 165 9.04 10.73 14.01
N PRO A 166 10.29 11.08 13.64
CA PRO A 166 10.89 10.92 12.31
C PRO A 166 11.35 9.47 12.04
N PHE A 167 11.26 9.04 10.78
CA PHE A 167 11.77 7.75 10.30
C PHE A 167 12.25 7.86 8.84
N ALA A 168 13.05 6.90 8.40
CA ALA A 168 13.53 6.76 7.04
C ALA A 168 12.93 5.51 6.39
N TRP A 169 12.23 5.70 5.28
CA TRP A 169 11.65 4.60 4.52
C TRP A 169 12.59 4.12 3.40
N PRO A 170 12.68 2.80 3.12
CA PRO A 170 12.01 1.69 3.81
C PRO A 170 12.82 1.11 4.98
N THR A 171 13.96 1.70 5.34
CA THR A 171 14.90 1.11 6.31
C THR A 171 14.32 0.91 7.70
N ASP A 172 13.46 1.82 8.15
CA ASP A 172 12.81 1.75 9.47
C ASP A 172 11.54 0.88 9.45
N GLY A 173 11.16 0.38 8.27
CA GLY A 173 10.11 -0.61 8.07
C GLY A 173 8.71 -0.04 7.77
N GLU A 174 7.87 -0.91 7.22
CA GLU A 174 6.45 -0.69 6.94
C GLU A 174 5.72 -2.04 7.04
N VAL A 175 4.51 -2.03 7.60
CA VAL A 175 3.67 -3.23 7.71
C VAL A 175 2.28 -2.94 7.14
N ASP A 176 2.02 -3.49 5.96
CA ASP A 176 0.72 -3.43 5.31
C ASP A 176 -0.14 -4.60 5.77
N ILE A 177 -1.18 -4.29 6.53
CA ILE A 177 -2.07 -5.30 7.09
C ILE A 177 -3.15 -5.63 6.06
N ALA A 178 -3.71 -4.61 5.41
CA ALA A 178 -4.72 -4.80 4.39
C ALA A 178 -4.58 -3.79 3.24
N GLU A 179 -4.38 -4.31 2.04
CA GLU A 179 -4.44 -3.57 0.79
C GLU A 179 -5.23 -4.35 -0.25
N THR A 180 -6.01 -3.67 -1.07
CA THR A 180 -6.63 -4.25 -2.27
C THR A 180 -6.37 -3.30 -3.43
N TRP A 181 -6.22 -3.83 -4.64
CA TRP A 181 -5.78 -3.01 -5.77
C TRP A 181 -6.76 -3.10 -6.93
N ASN A 182 -7.13 -1.93 -7.46
CA ASN A 182 -7.83 -1.83 -8.74
C ASN A 182 -9.09 -2.72 -8.83
N GLY A 183 -9.81 -2.85 -7.70
CA GLY A 183 -11.04 -3.65 -7.62
C GLY A 183 -10.82 -5.16 -7.62
N ASP A 184 -9.61 -5.62 -7.30
CA ASP A 184 -9.39 -7.03 -7.01
C ASP A 184 -10.13 -7.47 -5.72
N CYS A 185 -10.20 -8.79 -5.53
CA CYS A 185 -10.84 -9.42 -4.38
C CYS A 185 -9.80 -10.14 -3.53
N GLU A 186 -8.60 -9.58 -3.43
CA GLU A 186 -7.47 -10.16 -2.70
C GLU A 186 -6.88 -9.13 -1.74
N ASN A 187 -6.75 -9.51 -0.47
CA ASN A 187 -5.99 -8.75 0.49
C ASN A 187 -4.50 -9.01 0.26
N HIS A 188 -3.75 -7.97 -0.10
CA HIS A 188 -2.30 -7.98 -0.14
C HIS A 188 -1.80 -7.48 1.22
N SER A 189 -1.19 -8.39 1.99
CA SER A 189 -0.43 -8.01 3.18
C SER A 189 1.04 -7.96 2.82
N CYS A 190 1.77 -6.94 3.28
CA CYS A 190 3.14 -6.72 2.89
C CYS A 190 4.01 -6.27 4.06
N LEU A 191 5.28 -6.66 4.04
CA LEU A 191 6.31 -6.07 4.87
C LEU A 191 7.30 -5.38 3.94
N HIS A 192 7.70 -4.14 4.24
CA HIS A 192 8.80 -3.46 3.55
C HIS A 192 9.98 -3.27 4.48
N TRP A 193 11.18 -3.43 3.93
CA TRP A 193 12.44 -3.26 4.65
C TRP A 193 13.59 -2.94 3.67
N GLY A 194 14.78 -2.67 4.22
CA GLY A 194 15.99 -2.53 3.41
C GLY A 194 16.03 -1.21 2.64
N GLN A 195 16.52 -1.24 1.39
CA GLN A 195 16.66 -0.04 0.56
C GLN A 195 15.70 -0.05 -0.61
N HIS A 196 15.25 1.14 -1.02
CA HIS A 196 14.25 1.31 -2.06
C HIS A 196 14.62 0.68 -3.41
N HIS A 197 15.91 0.49 -3.73
CA HIS A 197 16.35 -0.04 -5.02
C HIS A 197 16.71 -1.54 -4.99
N GLU A 198 16.53 -2.21 -3.86
CA GLU A 198 16.87 -3.63 -3.72
C GLU A 198 15.69 -4.54 -4.13
N PRO A 199 15.95 -5.66 -4.80
CA PRO A 199 14.91 -6.59 -5.25
C PRO A 199 14.15 -7.26 -4.08
N ASP A 200 14.80 -7.44 -2.93
CA ASP A 200 14.21 -8.09 -1.74
C ASP A 200 13.67 -7.07 -0.71
N LYS A 201 13.28 -5.87 -1.16
CA LYS A 201 12.83 -4.79 -0.25
C LYS A 201 11.42 -4.98 0.32
N HIS A 202 10.66 -5.95 -0.19
CA HIS A 202 9.34 -6.24 0.32
C HIS A 202 8.92 -7.69 0.09
N ARG A 203 7.92 -8.13 0.84
CA ARG A 203 7.26 -9.43 0.63
C ARG A 203 5.76 -9.29 0.77
N VAL A 204 5.07 -9.56 -0.33
CA VAL A 204 3.60 -9.55 -0.40
C VAL A 204 3.06 -10.97 -0.24
N LEU A 205 1.97 -11.10 0.52
CA LEU A 205 1.16 -12.31 0.62
C LEU A 205 -0.30 -11.96 0.32
N GLY A 206 -0.86 -12.63 -0.69
CA GLY A 206 -2.25 -12.49 -1.10
C GLY A 206 -3.18 -13.42 -0.34
N THR A 207 -4.30 -12.90 0.16
CA THR A 207 -5.39 -13.68 0.76
C THR A 207 -6.71 -13.30 0.11
N LYS A 208 -7.37 -14.25 -0.57
CA LYS A 208 -8.66 -13.98 -1.21
C LYS A 208 -9.72 -13.56 -0.20
N ILE A 209 -10.50 -12.54 -0.58
CA ILE A 209 -11.68 -12.07 0.14
C ILE A 209 -12.92 -12.48 -0.65
N PRO A 210 -13.62 -13.56 -0.25
CA PRO A 210 -14.84 -13.99 -0.94
C PRO A 210 -15.89 -12.88 -0.95
N ASP A 211 -16.62 -12.81 -2.06
CA ASP A 211 -17.78 -11.95 -2.26
C ASP A 211 -17.53 -10.44 -2.16
N MET A 212 -16.27 -9.99 -2.15
CA MET A 212 -15.91 -8.57 -2.01
C MET A 212 -16.59 -7.69 -3.08
N GLN A 213 -16.63 -8.13 -4.33
CA GLN A 213 -17.32 -7.47 -5.44
C GLN A 213 -18.85 -7.32 -5.25
N TYR A 214 -19.46 -8.10 -4.36
CA TYR A 214 -20.90 -8.08 -4.09
C TYR A 214 -21.27 -7.31 -2.81
N ARG A 215 -20.27 -6.87 -2.04
CA ARG A 215 -20.51 -6.14 -0.79
C ARG A 215 -20.96 -4.71 -1.12
N PRO A 216 -22.08 -4.24 -0.56
CA PRO A 216 -22.50 -2.87 -0.76
C PRO A 216 -21.51 -1.93 -0.05
N VAL A 217 -20.82 -1.11 -0.83
CA VAL A 217 -20.07 0.04 -0.31
C VAL A 217 -21.08 1.17 -0.12
N ARG A 218 -21.45 1.46 1.12
CA ARG A 218 -22.42 2.53 1.48
C ARG A 218 -21.71 3.73 2.06
#